data_AF-A0A423WNV3-F1
#
_entry.id   AF-A0A423WNV3-F1
#
_cell.length_a   1.000
_cell.length_b   1.000
_cell.length_c   1.000
_cell.angle_alpha   90.00
_cell.angle_beta   90.00
_cell.angle_gamma   90.00
#
_symmetry.space_group_name_H-M   'P 1'
#
loop_
_entity.id
_entity.type
_entity.pdbx_description
1 polymer ?
#
loop_
_entity_poly.entity_id
_entity_poly.type
_entity_poly.pdbx_seq_one_letter_code
_entity_poly.pdbx_strand_id
1 'polypeptide(L)'
;MPANTWDGSGVLRPFDPTKYAVKNTTTQPTTAKPAEDHNTEKAKPVEESPGTAMNHETGPKHTAKEGHHALTQVEKKSKSTAKPATEAAPEADTTENDPDETLRLASLRLVKKIYTMKINGRYMDFAEIDGWTCLVPRRAFREGDMILYFENDAFLPAADDRFASLRPLQMFEGKLGYRVKTRRFGTDESKIITQGYVYPVEKFPEIWDDVSSVRQIIMTGTWALNERMASLITLAIYREMTNWAERLGIKKWEETQPGQPQLENPKLGKFPKHIFSGTDITRLQDCPNLFSHTKYHKKEYQESVKLDGASMTVYFVKKNSRYFKELNTLPEKIGPNTVLSNGRFGVCSKKVDLNELQVCNFGFWKTALQYDLPAKLSKVGRNIAISGELCGDGINRNREGIPDGKNEFFVFSMFDIDRQKHLEPREVVIRATQLGLKHVPVVGYVKIPEIAKGHGDLQKRADEKEGEGLVFKCVGDGRSFKVLSNTYLVKHNL
;
A
#
# COMPACT_ATOMS: atom_id res chain seq x y z
N MET A 1 -10.30 -38.44 -24.57
CA MET A 1 -9.49 -37.76 -25.61
C MET A 1 -9.73 -36.26 -25.47
N PRO A 2 -8.77 -35.48 -24.97
CA PRO A 2 -8.87 -34.03 -24.92
C PRO A 2 -8.33 -33.44 -26.23
N ALA A 3 -9.04 -32.47 -26.81
CA ALA A 3 -8.54 -31.68 -27.91
C ALA A 3 -7.97 -30.36 -27.37
N ASN A 4 -6.67 -30.20 -27.55
CA ASN A 4 -5.94 -28.95 -27.46
C ASN A 4 -6.56 -27.91 -28.41
N THR A 5 -6.63 -26.65 -27.97
CA THR A 5 -6.56 -25.52 -28.90
C THR A 5 -5.44 -24.60 -28.45
N TRP A 6 -4.26 -24.91 -28.97
CA TRP A 6 -3.18 -23.96 -29.21
C TRP A 6 -3.59 -23.09 -30.40
N ASP A 7 -3.50 -21.77 -30.31
CA ASP A 7 -3.50 -20.90 -31.49
C ASP A 7 -2.05 -20.68 -31.95
N GLY A 8 -1.64 -21.51 -32.92
CA GLY A 8 -0.30 -21.51 -33.50
C GLY A 8 -0.03 -20.30 -34.38
N SER A 9 0.35 -19.17 -33.79
CA SER A 9 0.98 -18.07 -34.56
C SER A 9 2.21 -17.41 -33.94
N GLY A 10 2.56 -17.64 -32.67
CA GLY A 10 3.86 -17.19 -32.14
C GLY A 10 4.16 -15.69 -32.32
N VAL A 11 3.14 -14.85 -32.51
CA VAL A 11 3.27 -13.40 -32.58
C VAL A 11 2.69 -12.82 -31.30
N LEU A 12 3.59 -12.25 -30.49
CA LEU A 12 3.32 -11.56 -29.23
C LEU A 12 2.28 -10.44 -29.42
N ARG A 13 1.26 -10.38 -28.55
CA ARG A 13 0.45 -9.17 -28.41
C ARG A 13 1.30 -8.09 -27.73
N PRO A 14 1.48 -6.90 -28.30
CA PRO A 14 2.11 -5.77 -27.62
C PRO A 14 1.32 -5.39 -26.35
N PHE A 15 1.99 -4.72 -25.41
CA PHE A 15 1.31 -4.03 -24.31
C PHE A 15 0.21 -3.12 -24.89
N ASP A 16 -1.03 -3.51 -24.69
CA ASP A 16 -2.19 -2.79 -25.18
C ASP A 16 -2.80 -1.96 -24.04
N PRO A 17 -2.49 -0.65 -23.92
CA PRO A 17 -3.10 0.19 -22.90
C PRO A 17 -4.62 0.34 -23.10
N THR A 18 -5.15 0.03 -24.30
CA THR A 18 -6.60 0.09 -24.57
C THR A 18 -7.38 -1.02 -23.86
N LYS A 19 -6.73 -2.10 -23.42
CA LYS A 19 -7.34 -3.13 -22.55
C LYS A 19 -7.90 -2.55 -21.23
N TYR A 20 -7.41 -1.38 -20.81
CA TYR A 20 -7.84 -0.72 -19.58
C TYR A 20 -8.75 0.49 -19.79
N ALA A 21 -8.94 0.91 -21.05
CA ALA A 21 -9.76 2.07 -21.38
C ALA A 21 -11.23 1.79 -21.03
N VAL A 22 -11.86 2.72 -20.31
CA VAL A 22 -13.31 2.68 -20.08
C VAL A 22 -13.99 2.96 -21.41
N LYS A 23 -14.96 2.13 -21.83
CA LYS A 23 -15.94 2.52 -22.85
C LYS A 23 -16.72 3.70 -22.26
N ASN A 24 -16.35 4.93 -22.63
CA ASN A 24 -17.21 6.08 -22.37
C ASN A 24 -18.53 5.81 -23.09
N THR A 25 -19.60 5.55 -22.34
CA THR A 25 -20.96 5.65 -22.86
C THR A 25 -21.18 7.13 -23.18
N THR A 26 -20.90 7.49 -24.44
CA THR A 26 -21.31 8.76 -25.02
C THR A 26 -22.83 8.80 -24.97
N THR A 27 -23.40 9.55 -24.04
CA THR A 27 -24.76 10.05 -24.17
C THR A 27 -24.78 10.89 -25.45
N GLN A 28 -25.49 10.40 -26.46
CA GLN A 28 -25.76 11.15 -27.68
C GLN A 28 -26.44 12.48 -27.29
N PRO A 29 -26.03 13.62 -27.85
CA PRO A 29 -26.81 14.84 -27.77
C PRO A 29 -28.07 14.62 -28.63
N THR A 30 -29.24 14.70 -28.01
CA THR A 30 -30.51 14.81 -28.70
C THR A 30 -30.51 16.08 -29.55
N THR A 31 -30.54 15.90 -30.86
CA THR A 31 -30.74 16.94 -31.86
C THR A 31 -32.16 17.47 -31.79
N ALA A 32 -32.34 18.67 -31.22
CA ALA A 32 -33.56 19.45 -31.42
C ALA A 32 -33.38 20.31 -32.67
N LYS A 33 -34.30 20.16 -33.63
CA LYS A 33 -34.44 21.01 -34.82
C LYS A 33 -34.85 22.45 -34.42
N PRO A 34 -34.47 23.46 -35.21
CA PRO A 34 -34.74 24.86 -34.92
C PRO A 34 -36.18 25.24 -35.31
N ALA A 35 -36.82 26.07 -34.49
CA ALA A 35 -38.05 26.76 -34.83
C ALA A 35 -37.75 28.24 -35.12
N GLU A 36 -38.46 28.73 -36.13
CA GLU A 36 -38.24 29.95 -36.90
C GLU A 36 -38.56 31.25 -36.16
N ASP A 37 -37.93 32.32 -36.66
CA ASP A 37 -38.16 33.72 -36.35
C ASP A 37 -39.60 34.18 -36.66
N HIS A 38 -40.16 35.02 -35.78
CA HIS A 38 -41.04 36.11 -36.19
C HIS A 38 -40.84 37.36 -35.29
N ASN A 39 -40.23 38.36 -35.93
CA ASN A 39 -40.41 39.82 -35.84
C ASN A 39 -41.51 40.35 -34.88
N THR A 40 -41.27 41.39 -34.06
CA THR A 40 -41.32 42.83 -34.41
C THR A 40 -41.35 43.72 -33.14
N GLU A 41 -40.58 44.82 -33.17
CA GLU A 41 -40.87 46.18 -32.60
C GLU A 41 -41.31 46.40 -31.13
N LYS A 42 -40.50 47.12 -30.32
CA LYS A 42 -40.57 48.59 -30.06
C LYS A 42 -39.92 49.04 -28.73
N ALA A 43 -39.08 50.09 -28.86
CA ALA A 43 -38.84 51.26 -27.99
C ALA A 43 -38.57 51.17 -26.46
N LYS A 44 -37.45 51.82 -26.09
CA LYS A 44 -36.91 52.34 -24.80
C LYS A 44 -37.89 53.25 -23.99
N PRO A 45 -37.59 53.79 -22.76
CA PRO A 45 -36.29 53.96 -22.07
C PRO A 45 -36.22 53.77 -20.52
N VAL A 46 -34.96 53.67 -20.03
CA VAL A 46 -34.28 54.27 -18.85
C VAL A 46 -35.08 54.74 -17.62
N GLU A 47 -34.65 54.30 -16.42
CA GLU A 47 -34.51 55.09 -15.16
C GLU A 47 -33.61 54.29 -14.20
N GLU A 48 -32.37 54.73 -13.95
CA GLU A 48 -31.89 55.49 -12.78
C GLU A 48 -31.77 54.70 -11.47
N SER A 49 -30.53 54.59 -10.98
CA SER A 49 -30.16 54.20 -9.61
C SER A 49 -30.23 55.43 -8.68
N PRO A 50 -30.43 55.27 -7.36
CA PRO A 50 -29.27 55.22 -6.42
C PRO A 50 -29.54 54.26 -5.24
N GLY A 51 -28.60 53.75 -4.42
CA GLY A 51 -27.30 54.26 -3.97
C GLY A 51 -27.39 54.77 -2.52
N THR A 52 -27.07 53.95 -1.50
CA THR A 52 -26.57 54.33 -0.14
C THR A 52 -26.34 53.04 0.69
N ALA A 53 -25.11 52.62 1.03
CA ALA A 53 -24.14 53.11 2.03
C ALA A 53 -24.62 52.93 3.49
N MET A 54 -24.03 51.96 4.21
CA MET A 54 -23.08 52.14 5.33
C MET A 54 -23.72 52.41 6.70
N ASN A 55 -23.36 51.60 7.70
CA ASN A 55 -22.74 52.13 8.92
C ASN A 55 -21.95 51.08 9.71
N HIS A 56 -20.78 51.56 10.14
CA HIS A 56 -19.88 51.03 11.16
C HIS A 56 -20.45 51.21 12.57
N GLU A 57 -19.97 50.42 13.53
CA GLU A 57 -19.53 50.86 14.88
C GLU A 57 -18.86 49.67 15.62
N THR A 58 -17.53 49.67 15.81
CA THR A 58 -16.74 50.08 17.01
C THR A 58 -16.66 49.04 18.14
N GLY A 59 -15.43 48.68 18.53
CA GLY A 59 -15.07 47.76 19.62
C GLY A 59 -15.20 48.35 21.04
N PRO A 60 -14.60 47.72 22.06
CA PRO A 60 -13.21 48.10 22.38
C PRO A 60 -12.28 46.98 22.90
N LYS A 61 -10.99 47.33 22.92
CA LYS A 61 -9.81 46.63 23.47
C LYS A 61 -9.77 46.66 25.00
N HIS A 62 -9.11 45.68 25.61
CA HIS A 62 -8.32 45.88 26.84
C HIS A 62 -7.01 45.07 26.80
N THR A 63 -5.97 45.70 27.36
CA THR A 63 -4.54 45.40 27.29
C THR A 63 -3.99 44.71 28.54
N ALA A 64 -3.01 43.82 28.30
CA ALA A 64 -1.74 43.57 29.01
C ALA A 64 -1.68 43.44 30.55
N LYS A 65 -0.97 42.39 31.01
CA LYS A 65 0.15 42.54 31.96
C LYS A 65 1.11 41.34 31.95
N GLU A 66 2.39 41.68 31.95
CA GLU A 66 3.59 40.85 32.06
C GLU A 66 3.79 40.31 33.48
N GLY A 67 4.61 39.26 33.60
CA GLY A 67 5.11 38.74 34.87
C GLY A 67 6.30 37.81 34.67
N HIS A 68 7.50 38.38 34.66
CA HIS A 68 8.78 37.70 34.78
C HIS A 68 8.89 36.93 36.11
N HIS A 69 9.46 35.73 36.10
CA HIS A 69 10.38 35.30 37.16
C HIS A 69 11.38 34.26 36.65
N ALA A 70 12.62 34.70 36.51
CA ALA A 70 13.81 33.86 36.53
C ALA A 70 14.18 33.59 38.00
N LEU A 71 14.60 32.36 38.32
CA LEU A 71 15.41 32.06 39.49
C LEU A 71 16.45 31.01 39.14
N THR A 72 17.66 31.35 39.52
CA THR A 72 18.97 30.74 39.29
C THR A 72 19.25 29.49 40.11
N GLN A 73 20.04 28.59 39.50
CA GLN A 73 21.09 27.70 40.04
C GLN A 73 21.10 27.32 41.54
N VAL A 74 21.19 26.01 41.79
CA VAL A 74 22.13 25.45 42.78
C VAL A 74 22.78 24.18 42.21
N GLU A 75 24.09 24.27 41.97
CA GLU A 75 24.99 23.13 41.77
C GLU A 75 25.19 22.36 43.09
N LYS A 76 25.26 21.03 43.02
CA LYS A 76 26.04 20.23 43.98
C LYS A 76 26.90 19.21 43.23
N LYS A 77 28.21 19.47 43.26
CA LYS A 77 29.28 18.54 42.93
C LYS A 77 29.45 17.51 44.06
N SER A 78 29.63 16.24 43.70
CA SER A 78 30.47 15.31 44.47
C SER A 78 31.31 14.48 43.49
N LYS A 79 32.61 14.40 43.80
CA LYS A 79 33.68 13.70 43.07
C LYS A 79 33.89 12.30 43.64
N SER A 80 34.67 11.50 42.89
CA SER A 80 35.46 10.30 43.29
C SER A 80 34.76 8.98 42.92
N THR A 81 35.34 7.97 42.26
CA THR A 81 36.76 7.57 42.03
C THR A 81 36.79 6.49 40.92
N ALA A 82 37.95 6.24 40.30
CA ALA A 82 38.11 5.36 39.13
C ALA A 82 38.55 3.91 39.44
N LYS A 83 37.98 2.97 38.63
CA LYS A 83 38.49 1.66 38.10
C LYS A 83 38.82 0.48 39.06
N PRO A 84 38.80 -0.81 38.61
CA PRO A 84 39.13 -1.31 37.26
C PRO A 84 38.17 -2.37 36.63
N ALA A 85 38.58 -2.80 35.43
CA ALA A 85 37.90 -3.56 34.38
C ALA A 85 37.44 -4.99 34.73
N THR A 86 36.35 -5.45 34.08
CA THR A 86 36.16 -6.86 33.71
C THR A 86 35.13 -7.00 32.56
N GLU A 87 35.53 -7.81 31.56
CA GLU A 87 34.75 -8.57 30.57
C GLU A 87 33.63 -7.90 29.74
N ALA A 88 33.92 -7.77 28.44
CA ALA A 88 32.95 -7.46 27.40
C ALA A 88 31.98 -8.64 27.20
N ALA A 89 30.70 -8.40 27.51
CA ALA A 89 29.61 -9.25 27.07
C ALA A 89 29.39 -9.06 25.56
N PRO A 90 29.02 -10.12 24.81
CA PRO A 90 28.79 -10.02 23.38
C PRO A 90 27.63 -9.05 23.12
N GLU A 91 27.88 -8.06 22.26
CA GLU A 91 26.86 -7.12 21.78
C GLU A 91 25.71 -7.93 21.18
N ALA A 92 24.56 -7.85 21.85
CA ALA A 92 23.30 -8.34 21.31
C ALA A 92 23.02 -7.54 20.04
N ASP A 93 22.93 -8.26 18.92
CA ASP A 93 22.45 -7.77 17.63
C ASP A 93 21.06 -7.17 17.84
N THR A 94 21.03 -5.85 18.02
CA THR A 94 19.79 -5.10 18.15
C THR A 94 19.27 -4.90 16.75
N THR A 95 18.52 -5.89 16.27
CA THR A 95 17.74 -5.80 15.05
C THR A 95 16.76 -4.64 15.19
N GLU A 96 17.13 -3.48 14.66
CA GLU A 96 16.24 -2.34 14.50
C GLU A 96 15.01 -2.79 13.68
N ASN A 97 13.86 -2.79 14.36
CA ASN A 97 12.56 -3.15 13.82
C ASN A 97 12.18 -2.20 12.67
N ASP A 98 12.37 -2.68 11.45
CA ASP A 98 11.76 -2.14 10.23
C ASP A 98 10.24 -2.16 10.44
N PRO A 99 9.44 -1.13 10.09
CA PRO A 99 7.99 -1.25 10.06
C PRO A 99 7.63 -2.41 9.10
N ASP A 100 7.31 -3.53 9.74
CA ASP A 100 7.50 -4.85 9.17
C ASP A 100 6.46 -5.10 8.08
N GLU A 101 6.90 -5.58 6.91
CA GLU A 101 5.98 -6.13 5.91
C GLU A 101 5.11 -7.26 6.47
N THR A 102 5.53 -7.87 7.59
CA THR A 102 4.77 -8.85 8.34
C THR A 102 3.78 -8.27 9.36
N LEU A 103 3.85 -6.98 9.71
CA LEU A 103 3.02 -6.36 10.76
C LEU A 103 1.52 -6.62 10.58
N ARG A 104 1.07 -6.74 9.33
CA ARG A 104 -0.34 -6.98 8.98
C ARG A 104 -0.68 -8.44 8.69
N LEU A 105 0.32 -9.32 8.56
CA LEU A 105 0.09 -10.73 8.23
C LEU A 105 -0.64 -11.50 9.32
N ALA A 106 -0.51 -11.08 10.58
CA ALA A 106 -1.28 -11.58 11.70
C ALA A 106 -1.79 -10.39 12.52
N SER A 107 -3.10 -10.27 12.69
CA SER A 107 -3.71 -9.12 13.38
C SER A 107 -4.94 -9.51 14.19
N LEU A 108 -5.12 -8.86 15.33
CA LEU A 108 -6.36 -8.98 16.10
C LEU A 108 -7.48 -8.26 15.35
N ARG A 109 -8.63 -8.93 15.19
CA ARG A 109 -9.81 -8.39 14.51
C ARG A 109 -11.08 -8.83 15.25
N LEU A 110 -12.22 -8.25 14.87
CA LEU A 110 -13.54 -8.70 15.32
C LEU A 110 -14.28 -9.40 14.20
N VAL A 111 -15.00 -10.46 14.54
CA VAL A 111 -16.04 -11.03 13.68
C VAL A 111 -17.20 -10.03 13.63
N LYS A 112 -17.44 -9.44 12.45
CA LYS A 112 -18.55 -8.50 12.26
C LYS A 112 -19.89 -9.21 12.10
N LYS A 113 -19.89 -10.29 11.32
CA LYS A 113 -21.08 -11.04 10.94
C LYS A 113 -20.73 -12.49 10.69
N ILE A 114 -21.63 -13.42 11.02
CA ILE A 114 -21.53 -14.81 10.57
C ILE A 114 -22.77 -15.18 9.78
N TYR A 115 -22.55 -15.90 8.69
CA TYR A 115 -23.63 -16.46 7.90
C TYR A 115 -23.30 -17.86 7.39
N THR A 116 -24.34 -18.68 7.25
CA THR A 116 -24.24 -20.02 6.67
C THR A 116 -24.72 -19.97 5.23
N MET A 117 -23.97 -20.61 4.32
CA MET A 117 -24.45 -20.87 2.97
C MET A 117 -24.38 -22.36 2.65
N LYS A 118 -25.30 -22.83 1.80
CA LYS A 118 -25.22 -24.16 1.21
C LYS A 118 -24.48 -24.05 -0.13
N ILE A 119 -23.29 -24.63 -0.20
CA ILE A 119 -22.44 -24.61 -1.39
C ILE A 119 -22.12 -26.04 -1.78
N ASN A 120 -22.39 -26.41 -3.03
CA ASN A 120 -22.19 -27.77 -3.55
C ASN A 120 -22.80 -28.84 -2.63
N GLY A 121 -24.00 -28.58 -2.10
CA GLY A 121 -24.71 -29.49 -1.20
C GLY A 121 -24.27 -29.46 0.26
N ARG A 122 -23.18 -28.75 0.62
CA ARG A 122 -22.62 -28.70 1.98
C ARG A 122 -22.91 -27.36 2.63
N TYR A 123 -23.32 -27.38 3.89
CA TYR A 123 -23.42 -26.16 4.69
C TYR A 123 -22.04 -25.71 5.17
N MET A 124 -21.72 -24.45 4.93
CA MET A 124 -20.43 -23.83 5.26
C MET A 124 -20.70 -22.51 5.96
N ASP A 125 -19.87 -22.18 6.96
CA ASP A 125 -19.97 -20.93 7.70
C ASP A 125 -18.89 -19.95 7.24
N PHE A 126 -19.29 -18.69 7.12
CA PHE A 126 -18.43 -17.59 6.72
C PHE A 126 -18.51 -16.48 7.75
N ALA A 127 -17.36 -15.88 8.05
CA ALA A 127 -17.24 -14.72 8.90
C ALA A 127 -16.85 -13.49 8.07
N GLU A 128 -17.55 -12.37 8.26
CA GLU A 128 -17.11 -11.07 7.77
C GLU A 128 -16.16 -10.44 8.80
N ILE A 129 -14.96 -10.08 8.35
CA ILE A 129 -13.89 -9.52 9.18
C ILE A 129 -13.36 -8.29 8.48
N ASP A 130 -13.67 -7.11 9.00
CA ASP A 130 -13.45 -5.85 8.31
C ASP A 130 -14.11 -5.78 6.93
N GLY A 131 -13.33 -5.85 5.85
CA GLY A 131 -13.81 -5.98 4.47
C GLY A 131 -13.54 -7.35 3.86
N TRP A 132 -13.05 -8.31 4.65
CA TRP A 132 -12.75 -9.68 4.25
C TRP A 132 -13.92 -10.61 4.55
N THR A 133 -14.03 -11.68 3.76
CA THR A 133 -14.88 -12.83 4.05
C THR A 133 -13.98 -14.04 4.26
N CYS A 134 -14.15 -14.77 5.36
CA CYS A 134 -13.32 -15.92 5.73
C CYS A 134 -14.18 -17.17 5.88
N LEU A 135 -13.72 -18.31 5.34
CA LEU A 135 -14.31 -19.61 5.69
C LEU A 135 -13.93 -19.94 7.13
N VAL A 136 -14.92 -20.29 7.95
CA VAL A 136 -14.71 -20.68 9.35
C VAL A 136 -15.30 -22.06 9.64
N PRO A 137 -14.78 -22.79 10.66
CA PRO A 137 -15.40 -24.03 11.08
C PRO A 137 -16.84 -23.81 11.52
N ARG A 138 -17.70 -24.80 11.24
CA ARG A 138 -19.13 -24.71 11.52
C ARG A 138 -19.39 -24.40 13.00
N ARG A 139 -20.18 -23.35 13.26
CA ARG A 139 -20.61 -22.92 14.61
C ARG A 139 -19.47 -22.62 15.58
N ALA A 140 -18.26 -22.34 15.09
CA ALA A 140 -17.09 -22.11 15.94
C ALA A 140 -16.93 -20.67 16.44
N PHE A 141 -17.63 -19.72 15.84
CA PHE A 141 -17.52 -18.29 16.16
C PHE A 141 -18.91 -17.65 16.26
N ARG A 142 -18.96 -16.43 16.80
CA ARG A 142 -20.14 -15.55 16.93
C ARG A 142 -19.76 -14.11 16.55
N GLU A 143 -20.77 -13.31 16.28
CA GLU A 143 -20.56 -11.87 16.07
C GLU A 143 -20.00 -11.22 17.33
N GLY A 144 -18.97 -10.38 17.15
CA GLY A 144 -18.26 -9.71 18.24
C GLY A 144 -17.08 -10.50 18.80
N ASP A 145 -16.86 -11.76 18.38
CA ASP A 145 -15.69 -12.53 18.82
C ASP A 145 -14.40 -11.84 18.38
N MET A 146 -13.44 -11.75 19.30
CA MET A 146 -12.09 -11.31 19.00
C MET A 146 -11.29 -12.50 18.47
N ILE A 147 -10.68 -12.32 17.31
CA ILE A 147 -9.98 -13.38 16.59
C ILE A 147 -8.59 -12.93 16.18
N LEU A 148 -7.71 -13.90 15.98
CA LEU A 148 -6.44 -13.70 15.31
C LEU A 148 -6.63 -14.01 13.82
N TYR A 149 -6.54 -12.98 13.00
CA TYR A 149 -6.70 -13.04 11.55
C TYR A 149 -5.33 -13.09 10.87
N PHE A 150 -5.16 -14.06 9.97
CA PHE A 150 -3.98 -14.22 9.14
C PHE A 150 -4.31 -13.79 7.70
N GLU A 151 -3.63 -12.77 7.19
CA GLU A 151 -3.86 -12.26 5.83
C GLU A 151 -3.39 -13.26 4.76
N ASN A 152 -3.90 -13.11 3.53
CA ASN A 152 -3.34 -13.80 2.37
C ASN A 152 -1.84 -13.54 2.25
N ASP A 153 -1.14 -14.54 1.74
CA ASP A 153 0.31 -14.61 1.66
C ASP A 153 1.02 -14.76 3.01
N ALA A 154 0.30 -14.87 4.14
CA ALA A 154 0.91 -15.37 5.37
C ALA A 154 1.35 -16.83 5.19
N PHE A 155 2.61 -17.11 5.53
CA PHE A 155 3.18 -18.45 5.63
C PHE A 155 3.17 -18.90 7.08
N LEU A 156 2.28 -19.84 7.39
CA LEU A 156 2.05 -20.38 8.72
C LEU A 156 2.94 -21.62 8.93
N PRO A 157 3.98 -21.57 9.80
CA PRO A 157 4.96 -22.65 9.91
C PRO A 157 4.33 -23.91 10.51
N ALA A 158 4.52 -25.07 9.86
CA ALA A 158 3.97 -26.34 10.33
C ALA A 158 4.68 -26.90 11.58
N ALA A 159 5.80 -26.30 11.98
CA ALA A 159 6.46 -26.59 13.25
C ALA A 159 5.67 -26.09 14.47
N ASP A 160 4.73 -25.17 14.25
CA ASP A 160 3.73 -24.79 15.25
C ASP A 160 2.53 -25.75 15.15
N ASP A 161 2.24 -26.47 16.23
CA ASP A 161 1.17 -27.47 16.30
C ASP A 161 -0.20 -26.91 15.92
N ARG A 162 -0.42 -25.61 16.12
CA ARG A 162 -1.67 -24.92 15.74
C ARG A 162 -1.87 -24.94 14.23
N PHE A 163 -0.78 -24.97 13.46
CA PHE A 163 -0.76 -24.94 11.99
C PHE A 163 -0.38 -26.29 11.35
N ALA A 164 0.16 -27.24 12.13
CA ALA A 164 0.69 -28.52 11.64
C ALA A 164 -0.31 -29.37 10.84
N SER A 165 -1.61 -29.23 11.11
CA SER A 165 -2.69 -29.97 10.42
C SER A 165 -3.20 -29.30 9.14
N LEU A 166 -2.78 -28.06 8.85
CA LEU A 166 -3.22 -27.33 7.66
C LEU A 166 -2.68 -27.95 6.38
N ARG A 167 -3.45 -27.91 5.29
CA ARG A 167 -3.08 -28.53 4.01
C ARG A 167 -3.52 -27.67 2.82
N PRO A 168 -2.75 -27.70 1.70
CA PRO A 168 -1.48 -28.40 1.52
C PRO A 168 -0.31 -27.63 2.16
N LEU A 169 0.68 -28.35 2.70
CA LEU A 169 1.93 -27.76 3.18
C LEU A 169 2.90 -27.57 2.02
N GLN A 170 3.71 -26.51 2.08
CA GLN A 170 4.69 -26.12 1.08
C GLN A 170 6.01 -25.75 1.77
N MET A 171 7.13 -25.96 1.07
CA MET A 171 8.45 -25.52 1.52
C MET A 171 8.65 -24.05 1.16
N PHE A 172 9.08 -23.25 2.13
CA PHE A 172 9.47 -21.85 1.95
C PHE A 172 10.65 -21.54 2.86
N GLU A 173 11.75 -21.06 2.26
CA GLU A 173 12.99 -20.73 3.00
C GLU A 173 13.44 -21.86 3.95
N GLY A 174 13.40 -23.11 3.48
CA GLY A 174 13.80 -24.28 4.26
C GLY A 174 12.81 -24.71 5.35
N LYS A 175 11.69 -24.02 5.52
CA LYS A 175 10.62 -24.38 6.47
C LYS A 175 9.41 -24.96 5.75
N LEU A 176 8.78 -25.97 6.34
CA LEU A 176 7.51 -26.51 5.89
C LEU A 176 6.35 -25.74 6.55
N GLY A 177 5.30 -25.39 5.80
CA GLY A 177 4.20 -24.59 6.34
C GLY A 177 3.04 -24.42 5.36
N TYR A 178 1.97 -23.80 5.82
CA TYR A 178 0.77 -23.51 5.02
C TYR A 178 0.80 -22.07 4.51
N ARG A 179 0.62 -21.88 3.20
CA ARG A 179 0.40 -20.56 2.61
C ARG A 179 -1.08 -20.23 2.63
N VAL A 180 -1.44 -19.14 3.29
CA VAL A 180 -2.80 -18.58 3.22
C VAL A 180 -3.03 -17.98 1.83
N LYS A 181 -4.08 -18.42 1.13
CA LYS A 181 -4.41 -18.00 -0.23
C LYS A 181 -5.88 -17.61 -0.38
N THR A 182 -6.17 -16.90 -1.47
CA THR A 182 -7.55 -16.71 -1.93
C THR A 182 -8.15 -18.07 -2.30
N ARG A 183 -9.32 -18.39 -1.76
CA ARG A 183 -10.08 -19.58 -2.13
C ARG A 183 -11.45 -19.18 -2.68
N ARG A 184 -11.93 -19.95 -3.65
CA ARG A 184 -13.25 -19.78 -4.25
C ARG A 184 -14.08 -21.03 -3.99
N PHE A 185 -15.33 -20.83 -3.58
CA PHE A 185 -16.31 -21.91 -3.42
C PHE A 185 -17.56 -21.61 -4.28
N GLY A 186 -18.22 -22.67 -4.72
CA GLY A 186 -19.44 -22.61 -5.53
C GLY A 186 -19.23 -22.24 -7.00
N THR A 187 -20.29 -22.38 -7.78
CA THR A 187 -20.39 -21.97 -9.19
C THR A 187 -21.44 -20.87 -9.35
N ASP A 188 -21.26 -20.06 -10.40
CA ASP A 188 -22.21 -19.05 -10.87
C ASP A 188 -22.80 -18.17 -9.75
N GLU A 189 -24.08 -18.38 -9.41
CA GLU A 189 -24.86 -17.56 -8.47
C GLU A 189 -24.51 -17.79 -6.99
N SER A 190 -23.83 -18.90 -6.66
CA SER A 190 -23.39 -19.24 -5.29
C SER A 190 -21.90 -19.01 -5.05
N LYS A 191 -21.26 -18.24 -5.93
CA LYS A 191 -19.82 -17.96 -5.86
C LYS A 191 -19.50 -17.13 -4.63
N ILE A 192 -18.67 -17.68 -3.75
CA ILE A 192 -18.09 -16.95 -2.62
C ILE A 192 -16.57 -17.02 -2.68
N ILE A 193 -15.93 -15.91 -2.32
CA ILE A 193 -14.49 -15.79 -2.24
C ILE A 193 -14.13 -15.64 -0.78
N THR A 194 -13.19 -16.45 -0.34
CA THR A 194 -12.70 -16.42 1.03
C THR A 194 -11.22 -16.11 1.05
N GLN A 195 -10.85 -15.18 1.92
CA GLN A 195 -9.50 -14.67 2.05
C GLN A 195 -9.13 -14.63 3.52
N GLY A 196 -7.88 -14.96 3.80
CA GLY A 196 -7.34 -15.12 5.13
C GLY A 196 -7.68 -16.44 5.82
N TYR A 197 -7.10 -16.59 6.99
CA TYR A 197 -7.34 -17.70 7.91
C TYR A 197 -7.58 -17.14 9.31
N VAL A 198 -8.40 -17.80 10.12
CA VAL A 198 -8.74 -17.30 11.46
C VAL A 198 -8.61 -18.36 12.53
N TYR A 199 -8.25 -17.90 13.72
CA TYR A 199 -8.34 -18.68 14.94
C TYR A 199 -8.95 -17.83 16.07
N PRO A 200 -9.61 -18.46 17.06
CA PRO A 200 -9.85 -17.81 18.34
C PRO A 200 -8.50 -17.35 18.91
N VAL A 201 -8.46 -16.13 19.45
CA VAL A 201 -7.21 -15.56 20.00
C VAL A 201 -6.72 -16.40 21.19
N GLU A 202 -7.61 -17.06 21.91
CA GLU A 202 -7.35 -17.92 23.07
C GLU A 202 -6.50 -19.15 22.72
N LYS A 203 -6.40 -19.53 21.43
CA LYS A 203 -5.45 -20.56 20.99
C LYS A 203 -3.99 -20.10 21.00
N PHE A 204 -3.75 -18.83 21.27
CA PHE A 204 -2.44 -18.22 21.35
C PHE A 204 -2.27 -17.61 22.75
N PRO A 205 -2.00 -18.41 23.80
CA PRO A 205 -1.87 -17.90 25.17
C PRO A 205 -0.88 -16.74 25.28
N GLU A 206 0.22 -16.80 24.54
CA GLU A 206 1.25 -15.76 24.48
C GLU A 206 0.76 -14.42 23.89
N ILE A 207 -0.40 -14.42 23.23
CA ILE A 207 -1.09 -13.23 22.73
C ILE A 207 -2.28 -12.91 23.64
N TRP A 208 -3.06 -13.92 24.02
CA TRP A 208 -4.25 -13.77 24.83
C TRP A 208 -3.95 -13.21 26.22
N ASP A 209 -2.86 -13.62 26.86
CA ASP A 209 -2.49 -13.13 28.20
C ASP A 209 -2.18 -11.62 28.17
N ASP A 210 -1.49 -11.15 27.14
CA ASP A 210 -1.24 -9.72 26.89
C ASP A 210 -2.57 -8.97 26.65
N VAL A 211 -3.36 -9.48 25.70
CA VAL A 211 -4.60 -8.84 25.23
C VAL A 211 -5.65 -8.78 26.33
N SER A 212 -5.84 -9.87 27.07
CA SER A 212 -6.83 -9.97 28.14
C SER A 212 -6.49 -9.03 29.29
N SER A 213 -5.21 -8.89 29.65
CA SER A 213 -4.74 -7.95 30.67
C SER A 213 -5.08 -6.50 30.31
N VAL A 214 -4.73 -6.08 29.08
CA VAL A 214 -5.07 -4.72 28.59
C VAL A 214 -6.58 -4.52 28.52
N ARG A 215 -7.32 -5.52 28.05
CA ARG A 215 -8.78 -5.47 27.98
C ARG A 215 -9.42 -5.28 29.37
N GLN A 216 -8.94 -5.99 30.39
CA GLN A 216 -9.42 -5.85 31.77
C GLN A 216 -9.15 -4.44 32.31
N ILE A 217 -7.98 -3.86 32.03
CA ILE A 217 -7.68 -2.46 32.43
C ILE A 217 -8.65 -1.48 31.76
N ILE A 218 -8.93 -1.65 30.46
CA ILE A 218 -9.88 -0.79 29.74
C ILE A 218 -11.28 -0.91 30.33
N MET A 219 -11.71 -2.14 30.66
CA MET A 219 -13.03 -2.41 31.21
C MET A 219 -13.22 -1.92 32.65
N THR A 220 -12.16 -1.97 33.46
CA THR A 220 -12.17 -1.51 34.87
C THR A 220 -11.85 -0.02 35.01
N GLY A 221 -11.49 0.64 33.91
CA GLY A 221 -11.24 2.07 33.86
C GLY A 221 -12.49 2.91 34.20
N THR A 222 -12.27 4.20 34.43
CA THR A 222 -13.30 5.17 34.87
C THR A 222 -14.44 5.37 33.86
N TRP A 223 -14.28 4.86 32.64
CA TRP A 223 -15.20 5.02 31.53
C TRP A 223 -16.08 3.77 31.52
N ALA A 224 -17.37 3.91 31.77
CA ALA A 224 -18.34 2.81 31.69
C ALA A 224 -18.50 2.34 30.22
N LEU A 225 -17.48 1.64 29.72
CA LEU A 225 -17.42 1.14 28.35
C LEU A 225 -18.11 -0.22 28.28
N ASN A 226 -18.93 -0.41 27.26
CA ASN A 226 -19.44 -1.74 26.95
C ASN A 226 -18.32 -2.62 26.34
N GLU A 227 -18.54 -3.95 26.36
CA GLU A 227 -17.61 -4.96 25.83
C GLU A 227 -17.10 -4.63 24.42
N ARG A 228 -17.98 -4.12 23.55
CA ARG A 228 -17.65 -3.78 22.16
C ARG A 228 -16.66 -2.62 22.09
N MET A 229 -16.88 -1.55 22.86
CA MET A 229 -15.97 -0.41 22.91
C MET A 229 -14.62 -0.80 23.51
N ALA A 230 -14.62 -1.62 24.57
CA ALA A 230 -13.40 -2.15 25.15
C ALA A 230 -12.59 -2.91 24.09
N SER A 231 -13.23 -3.85 23.38
CA SER A 231 -12.56 -4.60 22.30
C SER A 231 -12.04 -3.68 21.18
N LEU A 232 -12.79 -2.66 20.74
CA LEU A 232 -12.33 -1.73 19.70
C LEU A 232 -11.11 -0.92 20.14
N ILE A 233 -11.04 -0.50 21.40
CA ILE A 233 -9.88 0.20 21.96
C ILE A 233 -8.69 -0.76 22.05
N THR A 234 -8.89 -1.98 22.56
CA THR A 234 -7.85 -3.02 22.60
C THR A 234 -7.27 -3.27 21.21
N LEU A 235 -8.12 -3.43 20.19
CA LEU A 235 -7.67 -3.58 18.81
C LEU A 235 -6.86 -2.37 18.32
N ALA A 236 -7.32 -1.15 18.61
CA ALA A 236 -6.65 0.07 18.19
C ALA A 236 -5.24 0.20 18.79
N ILE A 237 -5.06 -0.20 20.06
CA ILE A 237 -3.75 -0.23 20.74
C ILE A 237 -2.80 -1.19 20.00
N TYR A 238 -3.23 -2.43 19.77
CA TYR A 238 -2.33 -3.46 19.21
C TYR A 238 -2.11 -3.35 17.70
N ARG A 239 -2.99 -2.66 16.96
CA ARG A 239 -2.95 -2.61 15.49
C ARG A 239 -1.64 -2.06 14.92
N GLU A 240 -1.00 -1.11 15.61
CA GLU A 240 0.24 -0.47 15.14
C GLU A 240 1.42 -0.67 16.10
N MET A 241 1.16 -1.17 17.32
CA MET A 241 2.20 -1.33 18.35
C MET A 241 2.79 -2.74 18.42
N THR A 242 2.16 -3.76 17.80
CA THR A 242 2.61 -5.13 17.97
C THR A 242 2.57 -5.92 16.68
N ASN A 243 3.70 -6.55 16.38
CA ASN A 243 3.88 -7.44 15.25
C ASN A 243 3.66 -8.90 15.67
N TRP A 244 2.41 -9.35 15.60
CA TRP A 244 2.06 -10.73 15.94
C TRP A 244 2.67 -11.74 14.97
N ALA A 245 2.87 -11.36 13.70
CA ALA A 245 3.43 -12.27 12.71
C ALA A 245 4.87 -12.66 13.06
N GLU A 246 5.69 -11.67 13.42
CA GLU A 246 7.05 -11.90 13.89
C GLU A 246 7.09 -12.76 15.16
N ARG A 247 6.26 -12.45 16.16
CA ARG A 247 6.17 -13.26 17.39
C ARG A 247 5.81 -14.73 17.13
N LEU A 248 5.04 -14.99 16.07
CA LEU A 248 4.61 -16.34 15.67
C LEU A 248 5.51 -16.96 14.59
N GLY A 249 6.61 -16.31 14.19
CA GLY A 249 7.50 -16.78 13.14
C GLY A 249 6.84 -16.87 11.75
N ILE A 250 5.78 -16.09 11.54
CA ILE A 250 5.04 -16.01 10.28
C ILE A 250 5.76 -15.09 9.33
N LYS A 251 5.95 -15.57 8.11
CA LYS A 251 6.60 -14.80 7.03
C LYS A 251 5.61 -14.49 5.93
N LYS A 252 5.94 -13.48 5.13
CA LYS A 252 5.25 -13.24 3.87
C LYS A 252 5.76 -14.22 2.83
N TRP A 253 4.85 -14.97 2.23
CA TRP A 253 5.14 -15.81 1.09
C TRP A 253 5.44 -14.93 -0.12
N GLU A 254 6.58 -15.20 -0.77
CA GLU A 254 6.95 -14.63 -2.06
C GLU A 254 7.21 -15.78 -3.03
N GLU A 255 6.70 -15.72 -4.26
CA GLU A 255 7.02 -16.72 -5.27
C GLU A 255 8.51 -16.63 -5.60
N THR A 256 9.29 -17.60 -5.14
CA THR A 256 10.65 -17.81 -5.61
C THR A 256 10.59 -18.48 -6.98
N GLN A 257 11.19 -17.85 -7.99
CA GLN A 257 11.37 -18.51 -9.28
C GLN A 257 12.35 -19.67 -9.11
N PRO A 258 11.98 -20.91 -9.49
CA PRO A 258 12.86 -22.06 -9.33
C PRO A 258 14.10 -21.92 -10.23
N GLY A 259 15.28 -22.23 -9.68
CA GLY A 259 16.50 -22.46 -10.46
C GLY A 259 17.54 -21.35 -10.48
N GLN A 260 17.42 -20.30 -9.67
CA GLN A 260 18.53 -19.36 -9.49
C GLN A 260 19.01 -19.34 -8.04
N PRO A 261 20.30 -19.64 -7.79
CA PRO A 261 20.89 -19.42 -6.48
C PRO A 261 20.59 -17.98 -6.07
N GLN A 262 20.06 -17.79 -4.86
CA GLN A 262 20.18 -16.52 -4.17
C GLN A 262 21.67 -16.37 -3.85
N LEU A 263 22.47 -16.02 -4.86
CA LEU A 263 23.77 -15.41 -4.60
C LEU A 263 23.45 -14.24 -3.67
N GLU A 264 24.08 -14.17 -2.51
CA GLU A 264 24.00 -13.00 -1.65
C GLU A 264 24.57 -11.82 -2.44
N ASN A 265 23.70 -11.18 -3.24
CA ASN A 265 24.07 -10.10 -4.12
C ASN A 265 24.57 -8.95 -3.22
N PRO A 266 25.75 -8.36 -3.49
CA PRO A 266 26.20 -7.21 -2.71
C PRO A 266 25.38 -5.94 -3.04
N LYS A 267 24.17 -5.88 -2.46
CA LYS A 267 23.37 -4.68 -2.23
C LYS A 267 24.22 -3.60 -1.55
N LEU A 268 23.98 -2.33 -1.88
CA LEU A 268 24.60 -1.21 -1.16
C LEU A 268 24.09 -1.15 0.29
N GLY A 269 22.85 -1.57 0.50
CA GLY A 269 22.21 -1.66 1.81
C GLY A 269 20.72 -1.92 1.68
N LYS A 270 19.98 -1.70 2.78
CA LYS A 270 18.52 -1.72 2.77
C LYS A 270 17.99 -0.56 1.91
N PHE A 271 16.73 -0.66 1.49
CA PHE A 271 16.02 0.49 0.90
C PHE A 271 16.09 1.70 1.86
N PRO A 272 16.50 2.91 1.43
CA PRO A 272 16.63 4.09 2.30
C PRO A 272 15.31 4.70 2.78
N LYS A 273 14.51 3.94 3.55
CA LYS A 273 13.17 4.34 4.03
C LYS A 273 13.18 5.61 4.90
N HIS A 274 14.30 5.93 5.53
CA HIS A 274 14.48 7.17 6.32
C HIS A 274 14.63 8.42 5.47
N ILE A 275 14.95 8.29 4.18
CA ILE A 275 15.14 9.42 3.26
C ILE A 275 13.91 9.62 2.37
N PHE A 276 13.31 8.53 1.89
CA PHE A 276 12.13 8.55 1.05
C PHE A 276 11.21 7.36 1.30
N SER A 277 9.92 7.56 1.04
CA SER A 277 8.87 6.57 1.26
C SER A 277 9.08 5.29 0.44
N GLY A 278 8.76 4.13 1.05
CA GLY A 278 8.60 2.87 0.32
C GLY A 278 7.34 2.84 -0.57
N THR A 279 7.07 1.68 -1.18
CA THR A 279 5.98 1.51 -2.16
C THR A 279 4.78 0.72 -1.63
N ASP A 280 4.80 0.34 -0.36
CA ASP A 280 3.69 -0.39 0.26
C ASP A 280 2.45 0.50 0.43
N ILE A 281 1.32 -0.03 0.01
CA ILE A 281 0.02 0.63 0.09
C ILE A 281 -1.02 -0.32 0.70
N THR A 282 -1.91 0.26 1.50
CA THR A 282 -2.94 -0.46 2.27
C THR A 282 -3.99 -1.10 1.36
N ARG A 283 -4.48 -2.29 1.70
CA ARG A 283 -5.59 -2.93 0.98
C ARG A 283 -6.92 -2.27 1.37
N LEU A 284 -7.88 -2.24 0.44
CA LEU A 284 -9.21 -1.68 0.67
C LEU A 284 -9.89 -2.26 1.93
N GLN A 285 -9.74 -3.56 2.16
CA GLN A 285 -10.32 -4.27 3.29
C GLN A 285 -9.83 -3.75 4.64
N ASP A 286 -8.64 -3.14 4.70
CA ASP A 286 -8.07 -2.50 5.90
C ASP A 286 -8.45 -1.01 6.04
N CYS A 287 -9.32 -0.51 5.16
CA CYS A 287 -9.85 0.85 5.18
C CYS A 287 -11.33 0.87 5.63
N PRO A 288 -11.69 0.41 6.84
CA PRO A 288 -13.10 0.26 7.26
C PRO A 288 -13.84 1.61 7.33
N ASN A 289 -13.10 2.71 7.55
CA ASN A 289 -13.68 4.05 7.70
C ASN A 289 -13.90 4.79 6.37
N LEU A 290 -13.49 4.20 5.24
CA LEU A 290 -13.53 4.84 3.92
C LEU A 290 -14.95 5.34 3.56
N PHE A 291 -15.98 4.61 3.99
CA PHE A 291 -17.38 4.89 3.68
C PHE A 291 -18.19 5.47 4.85
N SER A 292 -17.66 5.45 6.08
CA SER A 292 -18.39 5.92 7.26
C SER A 292 -17.99 7.33 7.70
N HIS A 293 -16.76 7.75 7.43
CA HIS A 293 -16.27 9.03 7.92
C HIS A 293 -16.38 10.11 6.84
N THR A 294 -17.17 11.15 7.14
CA THR A 294 -17.51 12.27 6.23
C THR A 294 -16.30 12.96 5.60
N LYS A 295 -15.13 12.94 6.26
CA LYS A 295 -13.88 13.50 5.73
C LYS A 295 -13.43 12.88 4.42
N TYR A 296 -13.82 11.63 4.13
CA TYR A 296 -13.46 10.94 2.90
C TYR A 296 -14.41 11.26 1.74
N HIS A 297 -15.64 11.71 2.02
CA HIS A 297 -16.67 11.87 0.98
C HIS A 297 -16.34 12.95 -0.05
N LYS A 298 -15.61 13.99 0.38
CA LYS A 298 -15.24 15.12 -0.48
C LYS A 298 -13.87 14.94 -1.14
N LYS A 299 -13.18 13.82 -0.89
CA LYS A 299 -11.81 13.59 -1.36
C LYS A 299 -11.84 13.02 -2.76
N GLU A 300 -11.06 13.64 -3.64
CA GLU A 300 -10.83 13.17 -4.99
C GLU A 300 -9.61 12.23 -5.01
N TYR A 301 -9.74 11.13 -5.75
CA TYR A 301 -8.70 10.11 -5.91
C TYR A 301 -8.38 9.92 -7.38
N GLN A 302 -7.09 9.85 -7.72
CA GLN A 302 -6.65 9.25 -8.98
C GLN A 302 -6.86 7.74 -8.88
N GLU A 303 -7.62 7.19 -9.82
CA GLU A 303 -7.76 5.75 -10.04
C GLU A 303 -6.78 5.34 -11.15
N SER A 304 -5.91 4.38 -10.86
CA SER A 304 -4.98 3.81 -11.84
C SER A 304 -4.98 2.28 -11.78
N VAL A 305 -4.61 1.65 -12.90
CA VAL A 305 -4.39 0.20 -12.96
C VAL A 305 -3.22 -0.18 -12.05
N LYS A 306 -3.38 -1.27 -11.31
CA LYS A 306 -2.28 -1.95 -10.62
C LYS A 306 -1.66 -2.95 -11.60
N LEU A 307 -0.44 -2.65 -12.04
CA LEU A 307 0.34 -3.56 -12.88
C LEU A 307 1.01 -4.64 -12.02
N ASP A 308 1.13 -5.84 -12.60
CA ASP A 308 1.76 -7.00 -11.97
C ASP A 308 3.23 -7.10 -12.37
N GLY A 309 4.10 -6.37 -11.66
CA GLY A 309 5.54 -6.36 -11.92
C GLY A 309 6.38 -6.41 -10.64
N ALA A 310 7.57 -5.82 -10.74
CA ALA A 310 8.47 -5.63 -9.61
C ALA A 310 8.58 -4.14 -9.29
N SER A 311 8.34 -3.78 -8.03
CA SER A 311 8.53 -2.41 -7.56
C SER A 311 9.98 -1.96 -7.75
N MET A 312 10.15 -0.83 -8.44
CA MET A 312 11.42 -0.17 -8.70
C MET A 312 11.34 1.29 -8.25
N THR A 313 12.37 1.76 -7.54
CA THR A 313 12.52 3.18 -7.22
C THR A 313 13.88 3.66 -7.70
N VAL A 314 13.92 4.76 -8.44
CA VAL A 314 15.17 5.47 -8.73
C VAL A 314 15.23 6.74 -7.91
N TYR A 315 16.40 7.15 -7.47
CA TYR A 315 16.56 8.40 -6.75
C TYR A 315 17.73 9.23 -7.26
N PHE A 316 17.64 10.54 -7.06
CA PHE A 316 18.77 11.44 -7.19
C PHE A 316 18.85 12.34 -5.96
N VAL A 317 20.03 12.42 -5.35
CA VAL A 317 20.31 13.28 -4.21
C VAL A 317 21.56 14.11 -4.51
N LYS A 318 21.42 15.43 -4.45
CA LYS A 318 22.50 16.39 -4.69
C LYS A 318 23.61 16.24 -3.65
N LYS A 319 24.85 16.49 -4.07
CA LYS A 319 26.04 16.40 -3.21
C LYS A 319 26.00 17.34 -2.00
N ASN A 320 25.33 18.48 -2.12
CA ASN A 320 25.15 19.46 -1.04
C ASN A 320 23.89 19.22 -0.19
N SER A 321 23.11 18.17 -0.47
CA SER A 321 21.96 17.80 0.34
C SER A 321 22.39 17.20 1.67
N ARG A 322 21.64 17.48 2.75
CA ARG A 322 21.83 16.82 4.05
C ARG A 322 21.74 15.29 3.94
N TYR A 323 20.85 14.82 3.07
CA TYR A 323 20.57 13.39 2.86
C TYR A 323 21.70 12.66 2.12
N PHE A 324 22.63 13.37 1.48
CA PHE A 324 23.69 12.73 0.69
C PHE A 324 24.57 11.82 1.54
N LYS A 325 24.86 12.23 2.78
CA LYS A 325 25.67 11.47 3.74
C LYS A 325 24.89 10.36 4.44
N GLU A 326 23.56 10.38 4.36
CA GLU A 326 22.67 9.39 4.97
C GLU A 326 22.37 8.21 4.04
N LEU A 327 22.82 8.27 2.78
CA LEU A 327 22.69 7.18 1.82
C LEU A 327 23.63 6.02 2.16
N ASN A 328 23.24 4.81 1.76
CA ASN A 328 24.02 3.60 1.97
C ASN A 328 25.48 3.74 1.52
N THR A 329 26.42 3.21 2.29
CA THR A 329 27.86 3.28 1.97
C THR A 329 28.15 2.67 0.59
N LEU A 330 29.07 3.30 -0.14
CA LEU A 330 29.51 2.80 -1.43
C LEU A 330 30.71 1.86 -1.26
N PRO A 331 30.78 0.75 -2.01
CA PRO A 331 31.97 -0.09 -2.08
C PRO A 331 33.12 0.63 -2.81
N GLU A 332 34.32 0.05 -2.76
CA GLU A 332 35.50 0.59 -3.44
C GLU A 332 35.31 0.72 -4.97
N LYS A 333 34.67 -0.29 -5.59
CA LYS A 333 34.31 -0.28 -7.00
C LYS A 333 32.85 0.09 -7.17
N ILE A 334 32.61 1.24 -7.79
CA ILE A 334 31.27 1.76 -8.10
C ILE A 334 31.05 1.85 -9.61
N GLY A 335 29.79 1.75 -10.01
CA GLY A 335 29.42 1.98 -11.39
C GLY A 335 29.47 3.48 -11.74
N PRO A 336 29.69 3.80 -13.03
CA PRO A 336 29.89 5.18 -13.49
C PRO A 336 28.65 6.07 -13.33
N ASN A 337 27.46 5.51 -13.16
CA ASN A 337 26.21 6.26 -13.03
C ASN A 337 25.77 6.46 -11.58
N THR A 338 26.45 5.81 -10.63
CA THR A 338 26.09 5.91 -9.20
C THR A 338 26.49 7.26 -8.61
N VAL A 339 27.72 7.73 -8.87
CA VAL A 339 28.21 9.03 -8.38
C VAL A 339 28.42 9.96 -9.57
N LEU A 340 27.57 10.97 -9.67
CA LEU A 340 27.61 12.00 -10.68
C LEU A 340 28.30 13.26 -10.16
N SER A 341 28.69 14.17 -11.04
CA SER A 341 29.43 15.40 -10.67
C SER A 341 28.70 16.25 -9.62
N ASN A 342 27.37 16.28 -9.66
CA ASN A 342 26.52 17.10 -8.80
C ASN A 342 25.70 16.32 -7.75
N GLY A 343 25.81 14.99 -7.69
CA GLY A 343 25.00 14.19 -6.77
C GLY A 343 25.17 12.69 -6.96
N ARG A 344 24.31 11.92 -6.27
CA ARG A 344 24.26 10.47 -6.32
C ARG A 344 22.94 10.04 -6.93
N PHE A 345 23.03 9.17 -7.93
CA PHE A 345 21.90 8.47 -8.49
C PHE A 345 21.91 7.03 -7.97
N GLY A 346 20.73 6.48 -7.68
CA GLY A 346 20.62 5.09 -7.26
C GLY A 346 19.34 4.45 -7.75
N VAL A 347 19.35 3.12 -7.74
CA VAL A 347 18.24 2.28 -8.15
C VAL A 347 17.97 1.28 -7.05
N CYS A 348 16.74 1.20 -6.59
CA CYS A 348 16.30 0.31 -5.54
C CYS A 348 15.27 -0.68 -6.10
N SER A 349 15.35 -1.92 -5.62
CA SER A 349 14.17 -2.81 -5.62
C SER A 349 13.22 -2.40 -4.50
N LYS A 350 12.21 -3.21 -4.20
CA LYS A 350 11.36 -3.00 -3.03
C LYS A 350 12.14 -2.99 -1.70
N LYS A 351 13.17 -3.83 -1.57
CA LYS A 351 13.82 -4.13 -0.27
C LYS A 351 15.23 -3.55 -0.13
N VAL A 352 15.93 -3.32 -1.24
CA VAL A 352 17.37 -3.03 -1.21
C VAL A 352 17.75 -1.94 -2.18
N ASP A 353 18.79 -1.18 -1.81
CA ASP A 353 19.52 -0.28 -2.72
C ASP A 353 20.53 -1.11 -3.52
N LEU A 354 20.43 -1.05 -4.84
CA LEU A 354 21.13 -1.96 -5.75
C LEU A 354 22.47 -1.36 -6.20
N ASN A 355 23.50 -2.19 -6.24
CA ASN A 355 24.78 -1.84 -6.84
C ASN A 355 24.69 -1.94 -8.38
N GLU A 356 25.11 -0.88 -9.08
CA GLU A 356 25.09 -0.79 -10.54
C GLU A 356 25.91 -1.88 -11.24
N LEU A 357 27.07 -2.25 -10.67
CA LEU A 357 28.00 -3.20 -11.28
C LEU A 357 27.54 -4.66 -11.17
N GLN A 358 26.41 -4.90 -10.52
CA GLN A 358 25.89 -6.25 -10.29
C GLN A 358 24.65 -6.52 -11.11
N VAL A 359 24.65 -7.71 -11.73
CA VAL A 359 23.52 -8.19 -12.49
C VAL A 359 22.43 -8.62 -11.53
N CYS A 360 21.26 -7.98 -11.65
CA CYS A 360 20.04 -8.36 -10.94
C CYS A 360 19.03 -8.95 -11.93
N ASN A 361 18.26 -9.94 -11.47
CA ASN A 361 17.39 -10.78 -12.32
C ASN A 361 16.33 -10.00 -13.10
N PHE A 362 15.92 -8.83 -12.61
CA PHE A 362 14.83 -8.05 -13.20
C PHE A 362 15.31 -6.86 -14.04
N GLY A 363 16.63 -6.68 -14.23
CA GLY A 363 17.15 -5.62 -15.10
C GLY A 363 16.83 -4.19 -14.64
N PHE A 364 16.78 -3.95 -13.31
CA PHE A 364 16.48 -2.63 -12.73
C PHE A 364 17.41 -1.53 -13.25
N TRP A 365 18.74 -1.72 -13.10
CA TRP A 365 19.74 -0.78 -13.61
C TRP A 365 19.72 -0.66 -15.13
N LYS A 366 19.63 -1.80 -15.84
CA LYS A 366 19.51 -1.81 -17.32
C LYS A 366 18.36 -0.91 -17.80
N THR A 367 17.20 -1.01 -17.15
CA THR A 367 16.03 -0.18 -17.49
C THR A 367 16.24 1.28 -17.14
N ALA A 368 16.83 1.58 -15.97
CA ALA A 368 17.14 2.96 -15.60
C ALA A 368 18.08 3.65 -16.60
N LEU A 369 19.09 2.92 -17.10
CA LEU A 369 20.02 3.40 -18.11
C LEU A 369 19.38 3.54 -19.49
N GLN A 370 18.51 2.62 -19.90
CA GLN A 370 17.74 2.73 -21.15
C GLN A 370 16.93 4.04 -21.21
N TYR A 371 16.43 4.51 -20.07
CA TYR A 371 15.69 5.76 -19.97
C TYR A 371 16.57 7.00 -19.75
N ASP A 372 17.89 6.85 -19.70
CA ASP A 372 18.86 7.93 -19.40
C ASP A 372 18.54 8.69 -18.10
N LEU A 373 18.07 7.95 -17.08
CA LEU A 373 17.65 8.53 -15.80
C LEU A 373 18.77 9.23 -15.02
N PRO A 374 20.02 8.72 -14.98
CA PRO A 374 21.11 9.44 -14.31
C PRO A 374 21.31 10.86 -14.86
N ALA A 375 21.38 11.01 -16.18
CA ALA A 375 21.59 12.31 -16.82
C ALA A 375 20.34 13.20 -16.71
N LYS A 376 19.14 12.64 -16.85
CA LYS A 376 17.88 13.40 -16.70
C LYS A 376 17.72 13.95 -15.28
N LEU A 377 17.86 13.10 -14.25
CA LEU A 377 17.61 13.52 -12.86
C LEU A 377 18.71 14.45 -12.33
N SER A 378 19.96 14.27 -12.75
CA SER A 378 21.03 15.22 -12.41
C SER A 378 20.78 16.61 -12.98
N LYS A 379 20.14 16.73 -14.15
CA LYS A 379 19.74 18.03 -14.75
C LYS A 379 18.50 18.65 -14.11
N VAL A 380 17.58 17.83 -13.57
CA VAL A 380 16.39 18.34 -12.84
C VAL A 380 16.78 19.15 -11.60
N GLY A 381 17.93 18.84 -10.97
CA GLY A 381 18.47 19.64 -9.87
C GLY A 381 17.68 19.57 -8.55
N ARG A 382 16.86 18.53 -8.37
CA ARG A 382 16.03 18.29 -7.17
C ARG A 382 16.41 16.99 -6.49
N ASN A 383 16.30 16.94 -5.17
CA ASN A 383 16.39 15.67 -4.43
C ASN A 383 15.04 14.95 -4.58
N ILE A 384 15.00 13.87 -5.35
CA ILE A 384 13.76 13.20 -5.73
C ILE A 384 13.93 11.69 -5.78
N ALA A 385 12.89 10.97 -5.38
CA ALA A 385 12.74 9.55 -5.67
C ALA A 385 11.53 9.32 -6.58
N ILE A 386 11.66 8.48 -7.60
CA ILE A 386 10.61 8.12 -8.56
C ILE A 386 10.36 6.63 -8.43
N SER A 387 9.15 6.28 -8.01
CA SER A 387 8.72 4.89 -7.85
C SER A 387 7.76 4.49 -8.97
N GLY A 388 7.95 3.28 -9.47
CA GLY A 388 7.15 2.72 -10.54
C GLY A 388 7.18 1.20 -10.51
N GLU A 389 6.36 0.62 -11.39
CA GLU A 389 6.33 -0.82 -11.60
C GLU A 389 7.23 -1.17 -12.79
N LEU A 390 8.18 -2.07 -12.57
CA LEU A 390 8.99 -2.66 -13.63
C LEU A 390 8.29 -3.94 -14.12
N CYS A 391 7.82 -3.92 -15.36
CA CYS A 391 7.15 -5.06 -15.98
C CYS A 391 7.98 -5.55 -17.16
N GLY A 392 8.02 -6.84 -17.42
CA GLY A 392 8.87 -7.36 -18.48
C GLY A 392 9.14 -8.85 -18.41
N ASP A 393 10.04 -9.26 -19.27
CA ASP A 393 10.56 -10.61 -19.31
C ASP A 393 11.21 -11.01 -17.97
N GLY A 394 10.99 -12.25 -17.54
CA GLY A 394 11.44 -12.76 -16.25
C GLY A 394 10.75 -12.16 -15.01
N ILE A 395 9.78 -11.24 -15.15
CA ILE A 395 9.08 -10.62 -14.02
C ILE A 395 7.63 -11.12 -13.99
N ASN A 396 7.23 -11.78 -12.90
CA ASN A 396 5.86 -12.26 -12.65
C ASN A 396 5.21 -12.99 -13.84
N ARG A 397 6.00 -13.80 -14.55
CA ARG A 397 5.59 -14.54 -15.77
C ARG A 397 5.10 -13.63 -16.91
N ASN A 398 5.52 -12.36 -16.90
CA ASN A 398 5.20 -11.35 -17.89
C ASN A 398 3.69 -11.24 -18.18
N ARG A 399 2.86 -11.27 -17.12
CA ARG A 399 1.39 -11.20 -17.25
C ARG A 399 0.90 -9.91 -17.91
N GLU A 400 1.73 -8.87 -17.93
CA GLU A 400 1.45 -7.62 -18.62
C GLU A 400 1.63 -7.67 -20.15
N GLY A 401 2.27 -8.71 -20.68
CA GLY A 401 2.47 -8.89 -22.12
C GLY A 401 3.47 -7.91 -22.72
N ILE A 402 4.55 -7.60 -21.98
CA ILE A 402 5.67 -6.83 -22.54
C ILE A 402 6.41 -7.72 -23.54
N PRO A 403 6.89 -7.23 -24.69
CA PRO A 403 7.62 -8.07 -25.64
C PRO A 403 8.84 -8.76 -25.01
N ASP A 404 9.12 -10.00 -25.41
CA ASP A 404 10.23 -10.79 -24.88
C ASP A 404 11.58 -10.05 -24.95
N GLY A 405 12.41 -10.21 -23.92
CA GLY A 405 13.68 -9.50 -23.78
C GLY A 405 13.57 -7.99 -23.47
N LYS A 406 12.36 -7.44 -23.30
CA LYS A 406 12.14 -6.03 -22.91
C LYS A 406 11.56 -5.90 -21.52
N ASN A 407 12.00 -4.85 -20.83
CA ASN A 407 11.43 -4.39 -19.58
C ASN A 407 10.99 -2.92 -19.74
N GLU A 408 9.90 -2.58 -19.08
CA GLU A 408 9.26 -1.27 -19.16
C GLU A 408 8.96 -0.76 -17.75
N PHE A 409 9.32 0.49 -17.50
CA PHE A 409 9.14 1.14 -16.20
C PHE A 409 7.93 2.08 -16.23
N PHE A 410 6.92 1.77 -15.43
CA PHE A 410 5.67 2.52 -15.33
C PHE A 410 5.62 3.30 -14.02
N VAL A 411 5.88 4.60 -14.09
CA VAL A 411 5.86 5.49 -12.92
C VAL A 411 4.47 5.50 -12.29
N PHE A 412 4.42 5.45 -10.96
CA PHE A 412 3.18 5.62 -10.21
C PHE A 412 3.31 6.62 -9.07
N SER A 413 4.52 7.00 -8.65
CA SER A 413 4.72 7.95 -7.55
C SER A 413 6.05 8.70 -7.71
N MET A 414 6.09 9.92 -7.18
CA MET A 414 7.32 10.67 -6.99
C MET A 414 7.33 11.26 -5.58
N PHE A 415 8.47 11.18 -4.91
CA PHE A 415 8.69 11.68 -3.56
C PHE A 415 9.69 12.84 -3.61
N ASP A 416 9.25 14.01 -3.13
CA ASP A 416 10.12 15.16 -2.93
C ASP A 416 10.88 14.96 -1.62
N ILE A 417 12.16 14.62 -1.72
CA ILE A 417 13.01 14.29 -0.58
C ILE A 417 13.23 15.53 0.30
N ASP A 418 13.34 16.73 -0.29
CA ASP A 418 13.55 17.95 0.48
C ASP A 418 12.31 18.31 1.30
N ARG A 419 11.11 18.12 0.73
CA ARG A 419 9.83 18.42 1.38
C ARG A 419 9.26 17.26 2.18
N GLN A 420 9.92 16.09 2.16
CA GLN A 420 9.47 14.85 2.82
C GLN A 420 8.01 14.53 2.53
N LYS A 421 7.60 14.64 1.24
CA LYS A 421 6.23 14.40 0.82
C LYS A 421 6.14 13.88 -0.60
N HIS A 422 5.10 13.09 -0.86
CA HIS A 422 4.72 12.74 -2.23
C HIS A 422 4.28 13.97 -3.02
N LEU A 423 4.60 13.98 -4.31
CA LEU A 423 3.96 14.88 -5.26
C LEU A 423 2.50 14.48 -5.45
N GLU A 424 1.68 15.47 -5.80
CA GLU A 424 0.27 15.24 -6.11
C GLU A 424 0.14 14.38 -7.39
N PRO A 425 -0.84 13.45 -7.46
CA PRO A 425 -0.96 12.52 -8.59
C PRO A 425 -1.00 13.15 -10.00
N ARG A 426 -1.63 14.31 -10.21
CA ARG A 426 -1.60 15.00 -11.52
C ARG A 426 -0.20 15.53 -11.82
N GLU A 427 0.48 16.10 -10.83
CA GLU A 427 1.89 16.50 -10.99
C GLU A 427 2.77 15.30 -11.37
N VAL A 428 2.58 14.13 -10.75
CA VAL A 428 3.36 12.92 -11.10
C VAL A 428 3.20 12.55 -12.57
N VAL A 429 1.98 12.58 -13.12
CA VAL A 429 1.73 12.30 -14.54
C VAL A 429 2.48 13.29 -15.43
N ILE A 430 2.34 14.60 -15.15
CA ILE A 430 3.02 15.66 -15.92
C ILE A 430 4.54 15.48 -15.89
N ARG A 431 5.12 15.22 -14.72
CA ARG A 431 6.56 15.03 -14.55
C ARG A 431 7.07 13.77 -15.23
N ALA A 432 6.31 12.67 -15.18
CA ALA A 432 6.66 11.44 -15.89
C ALA A 432 6.73 11.69 -17.40
N THR A 433 5.73 12.37 -17.97
CA THR A 433 5.73 12.77 -19.39
C THR A 433 6.90 13.68 -19.74
N GLN A 434 7.21 14.69 -18.92
CA GLN A 434 8.36 15.58 -19.12
C GLN A 434 9.71 14.84 -19.12
N LEU A 435 9.82 13.74 -18.37
CA LEU A 435 11.01 12.89 -18.34
C LEU A 435 11.02 11.82 -19.45
N GLY A 436 9.98 11.75 -20.28
CA GLY A 436 9.81 10.69 -21.29
C GLY A 436 9.60 9.31 -20.67
N LEU A 437 8.99 9.25 -19.49
CA LEU A 437 8.66 8.02 -18.78
C LEU A 437 7.20 7.65 -18.98
N LYS A 438 6.94 6.35 -19.07
CA LYS A 438 5.57 5.82 -19.02
C LYS A 438 5.03 5.98 -17.60
N HIS A 439 3.75 6.29 -17.48
CA HIS A 439 3.02 6.26 -16.22
C HIS A 439 2.12 5.02 -16.22
N VAL A 440 1.80 4.48 -15.04
CA VAL A 440 0.75 3.45 -14.94
C VAL A 440 -0.55 3.97 -15.57
N PRO A 441 -1.36 3.11 -16.24
CA PRO A 441 -2.58 3.57 -16.88
C PRO A 441 -3.53 4.25 -15.88
N VAL A 442 -3.84 5.53 -16.10
CA VAL A 442 -4.80 6.29 -15.29
C VAL A 442 -6.20 6.05 -15.87
N VAL A 443 -7.10 5.55 -15.03
CA VAL A 443 -8.51 5.31 -15.38
C VAL A 443 -9.30 6.62 -15.28
N GLY A 444 -9.03 7.43 -14.25
CA GLY A 444 -9.70 8.71 -14.06
C GLY A 444 -9.48 9.32 -12.68
N TYR A 445 -10.23 10.37 -12.38
CA TYR A 445 -10.29 11.01 -11.07
C TYR A 445 -11.72 10.94 -10.55
N VAL A 446 -11.90 10.40 -9.35
CA VAL A 446 -13.22 10.03 -8.81
C VAL A 446 -13.33 10.40 -7.34
N LYS A 447 -14.54 10.66 -6.85
CA LYS A 447 -14.82 10.55 -5.41
C LYS A 447 -15.41 9.18 -5.11
N ILE A 448 -14.95 8.55 -4.04
CA ILE A 448 -15.39 7.18 -3.71
C ILE A 448 -16.93 7.04 -3.61
N PRO A 449 -17.68 7.97 -2.98
CA PRO A 449 -19.14 7.86 -2.92
C PRO A 449 -19.85 7.92 -4.28
N GLU A 450 -19.20 8.46 -5.33
CA GLU A 450 -19.76 8.54 -6.68
C GLU A 450 -19.67 7.19 -7.42
N ILE A 451 -18.77 6.30 -6.99
CA ILE A 451 -18.51 5.01 -7.65
C ILE A 451 -18.77 3.78 -6.78
N ALA A 452 -18.99 3.96 -5.46
CA ALA A 452 -19.16 2.86 -4.52
C ALA A 452 -19.93 3.29 -3.26
N LYS A 453 -20.84 2.43 -2.80
CA LYS A 453 -21.57 2.54 -1.52
C LYS A 453 -20.88 1.77 -0.39
N GLY A 454 -20.00 0.83 -0.72
CA GLY A 454 -19.21 0.06 0.24
C GLY A 454 -18.05 -0.69 -0.41
N HIS A 455 -17.30 -1.44 0.39
CA HIS A 455 -16.14 -2.21 -0.05
C HIS A 455 -16.45 -3.16 -1.22
N GLY A 456 -17.63 -3.77 -1.22
CA GLY A 456 -18.07 -4.70 -2.28
C GLY A 456 -18.13 -4.07 -3.67
N ASP A 457 -18.55 -2.80 -3.78
CA ASP A 457 -18.65 -2.12 -5.07
C ASP A 457 -17.27 -1.83 -5.67
N LEU A 458 -16.31 -1.39 -4.84
CA LEU A 458 -14.92 -1.21 -5.29
C LEU A 458 -14.26 -2.54 -5.63
N GLN A 459 -14.55 -3.60 -4.86
CA GLN A 459 -14.05 -4.95 -5.16
C GLN A 459 -14.57 -5.45 -6.51
N LYS A 460 -15.88 -5.28 -6.77
CA LYS A 460 -16.49 -5.60 -8.06
C LYS A 460 -15.87 -4.79 -9.19
N ARG A 461 -15.66 -3.48 -8.99
CA ARG A 461 -14.99 -2.61 -9.97
C ARG A 461 -13.59 -3.10 -10.31
N ALA A 462 -12.81 -3.58 -9.34
CA ALA A 462 -11.50 -4.16 -9.60
C ALA A 462 -11.59 -5.51 -10.34
N ASP A 463 -12.60 -6.34 -10.05
CA ASP A 463 -12.83 -7.62 -10.74
C ASP A 463 -13.30 -7.49 -12.18
N GLU A 464 -14.01 -6.41 -12.51
CA GLU A 464 -14.42 -6.06 -13.87
C GLU A 464 -13.28 -5.46 -14.69
N LYS A 465 -12.21 -5.01 -14.03
CA LYS A 465 -10.97 -4.58 -14.68
C LYS A 465 -10.09 -5.81 -14.89
N GLU A 466 -9.79 -6.13 -16.14
CA GLU A 466 -8.80 -7.16 -16.44
C GLU A 466 -7.44 -6.72 -15.85
N GLY A 467 -6.74 -7.60 -15.13
CA GLY A 467 -5.44 -7.30 -14.50
C GLY A 467 -5.44 -7.48 -12.98
N GLU A 468 -4.33 -7.13 -12.32
CA GLU A 468 -4.13 -7.40 -10.88
C GLU A 468 -5.09 -6.61 -9.99
N GLY A 469 -5.49 -5.40 -10.43
CA GLY A 469 -6.48 -4.60 -9.75
C GLY A 469 -6.29 -3.10 -9.97
N LEU A 470 -6.65 -2.32 -8.96
CA LEU A 470 -6.68 -0.86 -8.99
C LEU A 470 -5.93 -0.24 -7.81
N VAL A 471 -5.41 0.96 -8.01
CA VAL A 471 -4.82 1.81 -6.98
C VAL A 471 -5.55 3.15 -6.98
N PHE A 472 -5.92 3.60 -5.78
CA PHE A 472 -6.56 4.90 -5.54
C PHE A 472 -5.60 5.78 -4.74
N LYS A 473 -5.23 6.93 -5.29
CA LYS A 473 -4.36 7.91 -4.62
C LYS A 473 -5.09 9.23 -4.43
N CYS A 474 -5.23 9.66 -3.18
CA CYS A 474 -5.88 10.91 -2.84
C CYS A 474 -5.06 12.09 -3.37
N VAL A 475 -5.73 12.98 -4.10
CA VAL A 475 -5.13 14.20 -4.66
C VAL A 475 -4.70 15.18 -3.56
N GLY A 476 -5.43 15.23 -2.44
CA GLY A 476 -5.27 16.30 -1.46
C GLY A 476 -4.37 16.01 -0.26
N ASP A 477 -4.08 14.75 0.06
CA ASP A 477 -3.41 14.42 1.33
C ASP A 477 -2.53 13.16 1.30
N GLY A 478 -2.18 12.66 0.11
CA GLY A 478 -1.20 11.58 -0.06
C GLY A 478 -1.66 10.18 0.37
N ARG A 479 -2.85 10.04 0.96
CA ARG A 479 -3.40 8.72 1.31
C ARG A 479 -3.65 7.90 0.06
N SER A 480 -3.39 6.60 0.14
CA SER A 480 -3.65 5.69 -0.96
C SER A 480 -4.10 4.32 -0.45
N PHE A 481 -4.80 3.58 -1.32
CA PHE A 481 -5.14 2.20 -1.08
C PHE A 481 -5.22 1.43 -2.41
N LYS A 482 -5.12 0.11 -2.34
CA LYS A 482 -5.29 -0.79 -3.48
C LYS A 482 -6.51 -1.69 -3.32
N VAL A 483 -7.09 -2.05 -4.45
CA VAL A 483 -8.13 -3.07 -4.57
C VAL A 483 -7.58 -4.14 -5.50
N LEU A 484 -7.28 -5.32 -4.97
CA LEU A 484 -6.81 -6.44 -5.80
C LEU A 484 -8.03 -7.16 -6.40
N SER A 485 -7.97 -7.53 -7.68
CA SER A 485 -9.01 -8.35 -8.29
C SER A 485 -8.97 -9.75 -7.70
N ASN A 486 -10.06 -10.16 -7.07
CA ASN A 486 -10.23 -11.53 -6.62
C ASN A 486 -10.27 -12.52 -7.80
N THR A 487 -10.83 -12.11 -8.95
CA THR A 487 -10.80 -12.91 -10.18
C THR A 487 -9.36 -13.17 -10.64
N TYR A 488 -8.51 -12.15 -10.58
CA TYR A 488 -7.09 -12.27 -10.91
C TYR A 488 -6.34 -13.16 -9.91
N LEU A 489 -6.54 -12.93 -8.60
CA LEU A 489 -5.90 -13.73 -7.55
C LEU A 489 -6.24 -15.23 -7.70
N VAL A 490 -7.51 -15.56 -7.94
CA VAL A 490 -7.94 -16.95 -8.18
C VAL A 490 -7.34 -17.51 -9.46
N LYS A 491 -7.38 -16.75 -10.57
CA LYS A 491 -6.85 -17.17 -11.88
C LYS A 491 -5.36 -17.52 -11.82
N HIS A 492 -4.60 -16.77 -11.01
CA HIS A 492 -3.15 -16.92 -10.91
C HIS A 492 -2.67 -17.65 -9.65
N ASN A 493 -3.60 -18.20 -8.85
CA ASN A 493 -3.33 -18.96 -7.62
C ASN A 493 -2.52 -18.17 -6.57
N LEU A 494 -2.87 -16.88 -6.43
CA LEU A 494 -2.27 -15.90 -5.54
C LEU A 494 -3.01 -15.77 -4.19
#